data_AF-A0A1G8R9V8-F1
#
_entry.id   AF-A0A1G8R9V8-F1
#
_cell.length_a   1.000
_cell.length_b   1.000
_cell.length_c   1.000
_cell.angle_alpha   90.00
_cell.angle_beta   90.00
_cell.angle_gamma   90.00
#
_symmetry.space_group_name_H-M   'P 1'
#
loop_
_entity.id
_entity.type
_entity.pdbx_description
1 polymer ?
#
loop_
_entity_poly.entity_id
_entity_poly.type
_entity_poly.pdbx_seq_one_letter_code
_entity_poly.pdbx_strand_id
1 'polypeptide(L)'
;MKNDQEFKNHWKRFIIFSLSIGMVVGIFSVISDHIPSTGEELMVLEIVITYLAVMINSLPVWFIIAMIIGYKFGRNIKEALFFGAFYTIIAITFYFLFDYIYESFFYEGVIPVATSFKDQIKFYAEWYGVSTAGGLVGGALGYLFKKNRFVLLFLVLGITLQLFVNGARSWSNLIGIAQNVSFCLMITSIFIYLAIVWRKNRNKKQSLA
;
A
#
# COMPACT_ATOMS: atom_id res chain seq x y z
N MET A 1 31.98 16.35 4.64
CA MET A 1 32.40 15.09 3.99
C MET A 1 31.69 13.84 4.53
N LYS A 2 31.87 13.41 5.79
CA LYS A 2 31.20 12.18 6.32
C LYS A 2 29.66 12.29 6.33
N ASN A 3 29.11 13.44 6.76
CA ASN A 3 27.67 13.70 6.75
C ASN A 3 27.07 13.76 5.33
N ASP A 4 27.79 14.31 4.36
CA ASP A 4 27.30 14.41 2.98
C ASP A 4 27.22 13.04 2.30
N GLN A 5 28.17 12.16 2.61
CA GLN A 5 28.22 10.82 2.06
C GLN A 5 27.16 9.90 2.70
N GLU A 6 26.94 10.02 4.00
CA GLU A 6 25.83 9.33 4.69
C GLU A 6 24.46 9.79 4.16
N PHE A 7 24.29 11.11 3.95
CA PHE A 7 23.07 11.65 3.35
C PHE A 7 22.85 11.12 1.93
N LYS A 8 23.88 11.18 1.07
CA LYS A 8 23.79 10.63 -0.31
C LYS A 8 23.46 9.14 -0.31
N ASN A 9 24.07 8.36 0.58
CA ASN A 9 23.81 6.92 0.70
C ASN A 9 22.38 6.63 1.18
N HIS A 10 21.85 7.44 2.10
CA HIS A 10 20.46 7.34 2.57
C HIS A 10 19.46 7.53 1.42
N TRP A 11 19.65 8.59 0.63
CA TRP A 11 18.81 8.88 -0.54
C TRP A 11 18.92 7.80 -1.60
N LYS A 12 20.12 7.31 -1.89
CA LYS A 12 20.31 6.21 -2.86
C LYS A 12 19.53 4.96 -2.44
N ARG A 13 19.59 4.57 -1.16
CA ARG A 13 18.84 3.42 -0.63
C ARG A 13 17.33 3.64 -0.72
N PHE A 14 16.86 4.85 -0.39
CA PHE A 14 15.46 5.21 -0.50
C PHE A 14 14.95 5.12 -1.94
N ILE A 15 15.70 5.68 -2.91
CA ILE A 15 15.32 5.68 -4.33
C ILE A 15 15.24 4.25 -4.86
N ILE A 16 16.28 3.43 -4.64
CA ILE A 16 16.30 2.03 -5.09
C ILE A 16 15.12 1.27 -4.48
N PHE A 17 14.90 1.41 -3.17
CA PHE A 17 13.78 0.76 -2.48
C PHE A 17 12.43 1.18 -3.06
N SER A 18 12.22 2.48 -3.27
CA SER A 18 10.95 3.02 -3.76
C SER A 18 10.67 2.61 -5.20
N LEU A 19 11.70 2.58 -6.06
CA LEU A 19 11.58 2.11 -7.43
C LEU A 19 11.24 0.61 -7.47
N SER A 20 11.96 -0.22 -6.72
CA SER A 20 11.72 -1.67 -6.71
C SER A 20 10.33 -2.01 -6.16
N ILE A 21 9.95 -1.45 -5.02
CA ILE A 21 8.64 -1.74 -4.42
C ILE A 21 7.51 -1.10 -5.23
N GLY A 22 7.69 0.13 -5.73
CA GLY A 22 6.71 0.80 -6.58
C GLY A 22 6.45 0.04 -7.88
N MET A 23 7.49 -0.54 -8.49
CA MET A 23 7.36 -1.38 -9.68
C MET A 23 6.55 -2.65 -9.38
N VAL A 24 6.87 -3.36 -8.27
CA VAL A 24 6.10 -4.54 -7.85
C VAL A 24 4.64 -4.19 -7.61
N VAL A 25 4.38 -3.12 -6.84
CA VAL A 25 3.02 -2.67 -6.55
C VAL A 25 2.28 -2.30 -7.84
N GLY A 26 2.91 -1.56 -8.75
CA GLY A 26 2.32 -1.21 -10.04
C GLY A 26 1.91 -2.43 -10.86
N ILE A 27 2.82 -3.40 -11.04
CA ILE A 27 2.55 -4.64 -11.78
C ILE A 27 1.39 -5.42 -11.17
N PHE A 28 1.44 -5.69 -9.86
CA PHE A 28 0.39 -6.46 -9.20
C PHE A 28 -0.95 -5.73 -9.16
N SER A 29 -0.95 -4.39 -9.15
CA SER A 29 -2.17 -3.59 -9.24
C SER A 29 -2.82 -3.75 -10.62
N VAL A 30 -2.04 -3.69 -11.69
CA VAL A 30 -2.54 -3.94 -13.06
C VAL A 30 -3.04 -5.37 -13.21
N ILE A 31 -2.30 -6.37 -12.72
CA ILE A 31 -2.76 -7.78 -12.72
C ILE A 31 -4.11 -7.90 -12.01
N SER A 32 -4.26 -7.22 -10.86
CA SER A 32 -5.49 -7.25 -10.07
C SER A 32 -6.69 -6.64 -10.79
N ASP A 33 -6.48 -5.59 -11.59
CA ASP A 33 -7.58 -4.91 -12.29
C ASP A 33 -8.07 -5.70 -13.51
N HIS A 34 -7.22 -6.59 -14.04
CA HIS A 34 -7.51 -7.39 -15.23
C HIS A 34 -7.78 -8.87 -14.94
N ILE A 35 -8.09 -9.23 -13.69
CA ILE A 35 -8.46 -10.61 -13.34
C ILE A 35 -9.73 -11.00 -14.12
N PRO A 36 -9.70 -12.05 -14.96
CA PRO A 36 -10.88 -12.49 -15.71
C PRO A 36 -12.03 -12.82 -14.75
N SER A 37 -13.24 -12.38 -15.08
CA SER A 37 -14.44 -12.67 -14.30
C SER A 37 -14.99 -14.09 -14.52
N THR A 38 -14.29 -14.92 -15.28
CA THR A 38 -14.76 -16.23 -15.72
C THR A 38 -14.72 -17.25 -14.58
N GLY A 39 -15.83 -17.97 -14.39
CA GLY A 39 -15.95 -19.10 -13.46
C GLY A 39 -15.19 -20.34 -13.93
N GLU A 40 -14.04 -20.15 -14.55
CA GLU A 40 -13.14 -21.21 -14.99
C GLU A 40 -12.33 -21.73 -13.79
N GLU A 41 -12.01 -23.03 -13.82
CA GLU A 41 -11.16 -23.64 -12.80
C GLU A 41 -9.73 -23.11 -12.94
N LEU A 42 -9.38 -22.14 -12.10
CA LEU A 42 -8.02 -21.62 -12.02
C LEU A 42 -7.06 -22.69 -11.49
N MET A 43 -5.87 -22.77 -12.08
CA MET A 43 -4.78 -23.55 -11.51
C MET A 43 -4.34 -22.95 -10.17
N VAL A 44 -3.79 -23.78 -9.28
CA VAL A 44 -3.34 -23.37 -7.94
C VAL A 44 -2.39 -22.16 -8.00
N LEU A 45 -1.48 -22.13 -8.98
CA LEU A 45 -0.52 -21.03 -9.15
C LEU A 45 -1.21 -19.72 -9.54
N GLU A 46 -2.25 -19.78 -10.38
CA GLU A 46 -3.04 -18.61 -10.76
C GLU A 46 -3.81 -18.07 -9.57
N ILE A 47 -4.41 -18.94 -8.75
CA ILE A 47 -5.08 -18.54 -7.50
C ILE A 47 -4.11 -17.78 -6.58
N VAL A 48 -2.86 -18.25 -6.44
CA VAL A 48 -1.85 -17.58 -5.62
C VAL A 48 -1.47 -16.21 -6.19
N ILE A 49 -1.21 -16.11 -7.50
CA ILE A 49 -0.86 -14.84 -8.14
C ILE A 49 -2.01 -13.85 -8.02
N THR A 50 -3.24 -14.29 -8.29
CA THR A 50 -4.45 -13.48 -8.21
C THR A 50 -4.71 -13.01 -6.78
N TYR A 51 -4.54 -13.89 -5.78
CA TYR A 51 -4.62 -13.50 -4.37
C TYR A 51 -3.56 -12.44 -4.02
N LEU A 52 -2.30 -12.63 -4.43
CA LEU A 52 -1.24 -11.65 -4.20
C LEU A 52 -1.54 -10.32 -4.89
N ALA A 53 -2.05 -10.35 -6.11
CA ALA A 53 -2.46 -9.17 -6.86
C ALA A 53 -3.53 -8.37 -6.12
N VAL A 54 -4.63 -9.03 -5.74
CA VAL A 54 -5.74 -8.42 -5.00
C VAL A 54 -5.30 -7.91 -3.63
N MET A 55 -4.41 -8.62 -2.94
CA MET A 55 -3.85 -8.18 -1.66
C MET A 55 -2.94 -6.96 -1.83
N ILE A 56 -2.01 -6.98 -2.78
CA ILE A 56 -1.07 -5.88 -3.01
C ILE A 56 -1.82 -4.64 -3.49
N ASN A 57 -2.84 -4.81 -4.34
CA ASN A 57 -3.71 -3.74 -4.81
C ASN A 57 -4.75 -3.26 -3.77
N SER A 58 -4.67 -3.74 -2.53
CA SER A 58 -5.57 -3.27 -1.48
C SER A 58 -5.06 -1.99 -0.82
N LEU A 59 -5.98 -1.08 -0.51
CA LEU A 59 -5.67 0.18 0.19
C LEU A 59 -4.85 -0.04 1.48
N PRO A 60 -5.16 -1.05 2.33
CA PRO A 60 -4.32 -1.35 3.49
C PRO A 60 -2.86 -1.65 3.17
N VAL A 61 -2.57 -2.41 2.11
CA VAL A 61 -1.19 -2.76 1.75
C VAL A 61 -0.44 -1.56 1.19
N TRP A 62 -1.07 -0.78 0.31
CA TRP A 62 -0.52 0.51 -0.15
C TRP A 62 -0.15 1.42 1.03
N PHE A 63 -1.04 1.50 2.01
CA PHE A 63 -0.83 2.30 3.22
C PHE A 63 0.29 1.75 4.12
N ILE A 64 0.35 0.43 4.32
CA ILE A 64 1.42 -0.22 5.09
C ILE A 64 2.78 0.04 4.47
N ILE A 65 2.90 -0.02 3.14
CA ILE A 65 4.19 0.22 2.48
C ILE A 65 4.63 1.68 2.68
N ALA A 66 3.70 2.64 2.55
CA ALA A 66 3.98 4.04 2.86
C ALA A 66 4.41 4.22 4.34
N MET A 67 3.78 3.52 5.27
CA MET A 67 4.20 3.49 6.68
C MET A 67 5.61 2.89 6.85
N ILE A 68 5.94 1.79 6.16
CA ILE A 68 7.27 1.18 6.20
C ILE A 68 8.33 2.17 5.72
N ILE A 69 8.02 2.96 4.70
CA ILE A 69 8.93 3.97 4.16
C ILE A 69 9.14 5.11 5.16
N GLY A 70 8.06 5.65 5.72
CA GLY A 70 8.15 6.68 6.77
C GLY A 70 8.93 6.19 7.99
N TYR A 71 8.72 4.93 8.37
CA TYR A 71 9.45 4.29 9.46
C TYR A 71 10.94 4.09 9.13
N LYS A 72 11.29 3.54 7.96
CA LYS A 72 12.69 3.24 7.64
C LYS A 72 13.50 4.49 7.29
N PHE A 73 12.93 5.39 6.48
CA PHE A 73 13.70 6.48 5.87
C PHE A 73 13.46 7.85 6.51
N GLY A 74 12.32 8.08 7.16
CA GLY A 74 12.01 9.36 7.78
C GLY A 74 12.84 9.63 9.04
N ARG A 75 13.74 10.62 9.01
CA ARG A 75 14.50 11.06 10.21
C ARG A 75 13.70 12.06 11.04
N ASN A 76 12.82 12.81 10.39
CA ASN A 76 11.85 13.71 10.98
C ASN A 76 10.50 13.55 10.26
N ILE A 77 9.44 14.18 10.79
CA ILE A 77 8.09 14.06 10.24
C ILE A 77 7.98 14.60 8.80
N LYS A 78 8.72 15.67 8.47
CA LYS A 78 8.70 16.28 7.13
C LYS A 78 9.31 15.35 6.09
N GLU A 79 10.45 14.73 6.42
CA GLU A 79 11.06 13.70 5.56
C GLU A 79 10.16 12.48 5.40
N ALA A 80 9.49 12.05 6.47
CA ALA A 80 8.61 10.89 6.40
C ALA A 80 7.39 11.13 5.50
N LEU A 81 6.76 12.31 5.63
CA LEU A 81 5.71 12.80 4.74
C LEU A 81 6.20 12.78 3.28
N PHE A 82 7.34 13.43 3.02
CA PHE A 82 7.91 13.52 1.69
C PHE A 82 8.22 12.15 1.08
N PHE A 83 8.92 11.28 1.81
CA PHE A 83 9.27 9.94 1.32
C PHE A 83 8.05 9.06 1.07
N GLY A 84 7.03 9.13 1.94
CA GLY A 84 5.77 8.43 1.73
C GLY A 84 5.06 8.88 0.45
N ALA A 85 4.92 10.20 0.26
CA ALA A 85 4.33 10.80 -0.94
C ALA A 85 5.12 10.43 -2.21
N PHE A 86 6.44 10.56 -2.16
CA PHE A 86 7.31 10.31 -3.30
C PHE A 86 7.24 8.85 -3.76
N TYR A 87 7.21 7.90 -2.82
CA TYR A 87 6.98 6.51 -3.15
C TYR A 87 5.62 6.26 -3.79
N THR A 88 4.54 6.81 -3.24
CA THR A 88 3.20 6.58 -3.80
C THR A 88 3.06 7.17 -5.20
N ILE A 89 3.73 8.30 -5.48
CA ILE A 89 3.83 8.86 -6.82
C ILE A 89 4.56 7.89 -7.75
N ILE A 90 5.70 7.33 -7.33
CA ILE A 90 6.42 6.31 -8.12
C ILE A 90 5.53 5.10 -8.40
N ALA A 91 4.85 4.57 -7.38
CA ALA A 91 4.00 3.38 -7.51
C ALA A 91 2.82 3.62 -8.47
N ILE A 92 2.12 4.76 -8.35
CA ILE A 92 1.00 5.07 -9.25
C ILE A 92 1.49 5.39 -10.67
N THR A 93 2.68 5.99 -10.83
CA THR A 93 3.29 6.14 -12.17
C THR A 93 3.60 4.78 -12.80
N PHE A 94 4.16 3.83 -12.03
CA PHE A 94 4.37 2.47 -12.54
C PHE A 94 3.07 1.76 -12.86
N TYR A 95 2.04 1.91 -12.04
CA TYR A 95 0.70 1.39 -12.33
C TYR A 95 0.23 1.87 -13.71
N PHE A 96 0.16 3.18 -13.96
CA PHE A 96 -0.27 3.70 -15.26
C PHE A 96 0.62 3.28 -16.42
N LEU A 97 1.93 3.17 -16.20
CA LEU A 97 2.86 2.69 -17.23
C LEU A 97 2.57 1.24 -17.61
N PHE A 98 2.41 0.36 -16.62
CA PHE A 98 2.14 -1.06 -16.87
C PHE A 98 0.73 -1.30 -17.39
N ASP A 99 -0.24 -0.51 -16.95
CA ASP A 99 -1.61 -0.52 -17.44
C ASP A 99 -1.64 -0.21 -18.94
N TYR A 100 -0.97 0.88 -19.34
CA TYR A 100 -0.80 1.23 -20.75
C TYR A 100 -0.10 0.14 -21.57
N ILE A 101 0.96 -0.47 -21.04
CA ILE A 101 1.66 -1.59 -21.71
C ILE A 101 0.73 -2.80 -21.82
N TYR A 102 -0.02 -3.12 -20.77
CA TYR A 102 -0.92 -4.26 -20.75
C TYR A 102 -2.01 -4.11 -21.83
N GLU A 103 -2.71 -2.99 -21.85
CA GLU A 103 -3.75 -2.67 -22.83
C GLU A 103 -3.21 -2.64 -24.26
N SER A 104 -2.03 -2.02 -24.47
CA SER A 104 -1.46 -1.84 -25.81
C SER A 104 -0.94 -3.14 -26.44
N PHE A 105 -0.46 -4.10 -25.64
CA PHE A 105 0.23 -5.29 -26.15
C PHE A 105 -0.52 -6.61 -25.93
N PHE A 106 -1.40 -6.69 -24.93
CA PHE A 106 -2.04 -7.97 -24.56
C PHE A 106 -3.52 -8.03 -24.89
N TYR A 107 -4.23 -6.91 -24.83
CA TYR A 107 -5.69 -6.92 -25.01
C TYR A 107 -6.14 -6.57 -26.44
N GLU A 108 -5.23 -6.16 -27.34
CA GLU A 108 -5.54 -5.51 -28.63
C GLU A 108 -6.69 -4.49 -28.50
N GLY A 109 -6.85 -3.93 -27.31
CA GLY A 109 -7.93 -3.05 -26.95
C GLY A 109 -7.71 -1.75 -27.71
N VAL A 110 -8.77 -1.26 -28.33
CA VAL A 110 -8.80 0.11 -28.86
C VAL A 110 -8.34 1.01 -27.72
N ILE A 111 -7.09 1.50 -27.78
CA ILE A 111 -6.60 2.60 -26.92
C ILE A 111 -7.77 3.56 -26.87
N PRO A 112 -8.43 3.83 -25.73
CA PRO A 112 -9.66 4.59 -25.73
C PRO A 112 -9.37 5.97 -26.33
N VAL A 113 -9.62 6.08 -27.63
CA VAL A 113 -9.41 7.28 -28.41
C VAL A 113 -10.55 8.19 -28.01
N ALA A 114 -10.17 9.33 -27.42
CA ALA A 114 -10.99 10.50 -27.17
C ALA A 114 -11.82 10.54 -25.86
N THR A 115 -11.18 10.32 -24.70
CA THR A 115 -11.53 11.17 -23.55
C THR A 115 -10.96 12.57 -23.79
N SER A 116 -11.71 13.64 -23.50
CA SER A 116 -11.17 14.99 -23.67
C SER A 116 -9.89 15.18 -22.84
N PHE A 117 -8.96 16.00 -23.29
CA PHE A 117 -7.73 16.30 -22.52
C PHE A 117 -8.05 16.74 -21.07
N LYS A 118 -9.18 17.42 -20.88
CA LYS A 118 -9.68 17.83 -19.57
C LYS A 118 -10.05 16.63 -18.69
N ASP A 119 -10.68 15.60 -19.25
CA ASP A 119 -11.07 14.40 -18.51
C ASP A 119 -9.84 13.56 -18.14
N GLN A 120 -8.84 13.49 -19.03
CA GLN A 120 -7.57 12.82 -18.73
C GLN A 120 -6.81 13.53 -17.60
N ILE A 121 -6.69 14.85 -17.65
CA ILE A 121 -6.08 15.61 -16.55
C ILE A 121 -6.82 15.36 -15.25
N LYS A 122 -8.16 15.41 -15.28
CA LYS A 122 -8.97 15.20 -14.07
C LYS A 122 -8.71 13.80 -13.49
N PHE A 123 -8.74 12.76 -14.32
CA PHE A 123 -8.48 11.39 -13.93
C PHE A 123 -7.09 11.25 -13.28
N TYR A 124 -6.03 11.71 -13.94
CA TYR A 124 -4.69 11.66 -13.36
C TYR A 124 -4.58 12.48 -12.08
N ALA A 125 -5.15 13.68 -12.04
CA ALA A 125 -5.12 14.53 -10.86
C ALA A 125 -5.79 13.87 -9.65
N GLU A 126 -6.91 13.17 -9.85
CA GLU A 126 -7.59 12.41 -8.80
C GLU A 126 -6.71 11.26 -8.28
N TRP A 127 -6.17 10.43 -9.18
CA TRP A 127 -5.35 9.28 -8.78
C TRP A 127 -4.03 9.69 -8.13
N TYR A 128 -3.28 10.63 -8.72
CA TYR A 128 -2.06 11.16 -8.11
C TYR A 128 -2.38 11.91 -6.81
N GLY A 129 -3.49 12.64 -6.75
CA GLY A 129 -3.92 13.39 -5.56
C GLY A 129 -4.22 12.47 -4.38
N VAL A 130 -5.08 11.47 -4.58
CA VAL A 130 -5.43 10.48 -3.54
C VAL A 130 -4.19 9.66 -3.15
N SER A 131 -3.38 9.22 -4.11
CA SER A 131 -2.14 8.47 -3.84
C SER A 131 -1.17 9.29 -3.00
N THR A 132 -0.95 10.57 -3.36
CA THR A 132 -0.08 11.48 -2.62
C THR A 132 -0.60 11.71 -1.20
N ALA A 133 -1.90 11.94 -1.03
CA ALA A 133 -2.50 12.10 0.29
C ALA A 133 -2.32 10.84 1.15
N GLY A 134 -2.59 9.66 0.59
CA GLY A 134 -2.35 8.37 1.24
C GLY A 134 -0.89 8.17 1.62
N GLY A 135 0.04 8.53 0.73
CA GLY A 135 1.49 8.46 0.96
C GLY A 135 1.96 9.39 2.07
N LEU A 136 1.47 10.64 2.10
CA LEU A 136 1.74 11.58 3.18
C LEU A 136 1.30 11.01 4.53
N VAL A 137 0.02 10.61 4.64
CA VAL A 137 -0.54 10.08 5.90
C VAL A 137 0.18 8.80 6.32
N GLY A 138 0.40 7.86 5.41
CA GLY A 138 1.12 6.63 5.66
C GLY A 138 2.55 6.90 6.15
N GLY A 139 3.30 7.76 5.44
CA GLY A 139 4.65 8.16 5.83
C GLY A 139 4.70 8.79 7.22
N ALA A 140 3.77 9.70 7.52
CA ALA A 140 3.66 10.32 8.83
C ALA A 140 3.41 9.29 9.95
N LEU A 141 2.43 8.41 9.78
CA LEU A 141 2.12 7.37 10.77
C LEU A 141 3.26 6.38 10.94
N GLY A 142 3.95 6.04 9.85
CA GLY A 142 5.16 5.22 9.88
C GLY A 142 6.27 5.82 10.75
N TYR A 143 6.49 7.14 10.64
CA TYR A 143 7.42 7.84 11.52
C TYR A 143 6.94 7.87 12.97
N LEU A 144 5.65 8.17 13.20
CA LEU A 144 5.08 8.22 14.54
C LEU A 144 5.09 6.86 15.25
N PHE A 145 5.04 5.76 14.50
CA PHE A 145 5.15 4.40 15.03
C PHE A 145 6.45 4.16 15.81
N LYS A 146 7.53 4.90 15.50
CA LYS A 146 8.78 4.88 16.27
C LYS A 146 8.58 5.31 17.73
N LYS A 147 7.66 6.24 17.95
CA LYS A 147 7.39 6.88 19.25
C LYS A 147 6.20 6.25 19.96
N ASN A 148 5.12 6.00 19.22
CA ASN A 148 3.88 5.47 19.76
C ASN A 148 3.35 4.34 18.90
N ARG A 149 3.31 3.12 19.45
CA ARG A 149 2.83 1.93 18.73
C ARG A 149 1.34 1.97 18.44
N PHE A 150 0.56 2.72 19.21
CA PHE A 150 -0.89 2.83 19.06
C PHE A 150 -1.33 3.50 17.75
N VAL A 151 -0.42 4.10 16.98
CA VAL A 151 -0.74 4.58 15.63
C VAL A 151 -1.19 3.48 14.68
N LEU A 152 -0.92 2.20 14.99
CA LEU A 152 -1.47 1.06 14.24
C LEU A 152 -3.00 1.00 14.27
N LEU A 153 -3.67 1.70 15.20
CA LEU A 153 -5.13 1.79 15.20
C LEU A 153 -5.68 2.51 13.95
N PHE A 154 -4.90 3.43 13.34
CA PHE A 154 -5.27 4.02 12.04
C PHE A 154 -5.26 2.97 10.92
N LEU A 155 -4.32 2.03 10.97
CA LEU A 155 -4.31 0.92 10.02
C LEU A 155 -5.51 -0.03 10.24
N VAL A 156 -5.88 -0.30 11.50
CA VAL A 156 -7.09 -1.07 11.82
C VAL A 156 -8.32 -0.39 11.25
N LEU A 157 -8.45 0.94 11.40
CA LEU A 157 -9.54 1.70 10.81
C LEU A 157 -9.59 1.55 9.29
N GLY A 158 -8.44 1.69 8.62
CA GLY A 158 -8.34 1.52 7.16
C GLY A 158 -8.70 0.12 6.68
N ILE A 159 -8.22 -0.92 7.36
CA ILE A 159 -8.57 -2.32 7.05
C ILE A 159 -10.07 -2.56 7.27
N THR A 160 -10.64 -2.00 8.34
CA THR A 160 -12.07 -2.13 8.64
C THR A 160 -12.92 -1.46 7.57
N LEU A 161 -12.53 -0.25 7.12
CA LEU A 161 -13.18 0.43 6.00
C LEU A 161 -13.08 -0.40 4.71
N GLN A 162 -11.92 -0.99 4.41
CA GLN A 162 -11.74 -1.85 3.25
C GLN A 162 -12.68 -3.06 3.28
N LEU A 163 -12.85 -3.71 4.45
CA LEU A 163 -13.81 -4.81 4.61
C LEU A 163 -15.26 -4.36 4.30
N PHE A 164 -15.63 -3.15 4.69
CA PHE A 164 -16.95 -2.58 4.35
C PHE A 164 -17.07 -2.28 2.84
N VAL A 165 -16.04 -1.73 2.22
CA VAL A 165 -16.01 -1.44 0.76
C VAL A 165 -16.11 -2.74 -0.06
N ASN A 166 -15.41 -3.79 0.35
CA ASN A 166 -15.48 -5.11 -0.29
C ASN A 166 -16.91 -5.72 -0.23
N GLY A 167 -17.66 -5.41 0.84
CA GLY A 167 -19.07 -5.79 0.98
C GLY A 167 -19.33 -7.31 1.09
N ALA A 168 -20.60 -7.70 1.23
CA ALA A 168 -20.97 -9.11 1.43
C ALA A 168 -20.60 -10.03 0.25
N ARG A 169 -20.58 -9.50 -0.99
CA ARG A 169 -20.25 -10.26 -2.21
C ARG A 169 -18.80 -10.76 -2.22
N SER A 170 -17.88 -10.07 -1.55
CA SER A 170 -16.50 -10.55 -1.44
C SER A 170 -16.38 -11.88 -0.68
N TRP A 171 -17.39 -12.28 0.10
CA TRP A 171 -17.44 -13.55 0.80
C TRP A 171 -17.97 -14.71 -0.03
N SER A 172 -18.38 -14.48 -1.28
CA SER A 172 -18.94 -15.51 -2.15
C SER A 172 -17.93 -16.10 -3.14
N ASN A 173 -16.67 -15.65 -3.12
CA ASN A 173 -15.60 -16.22 -3.96
C ASN A 173 -14.33 -16.47 -3.15
N LEU A 174 -13.54 -17.45 -3.58
CA LEU A 174 -12.37 -17.96 -2.83
C LEU A 174 -11.34 -16.86 -2.51
N ILE A 175 -11.02 -16.02 -3.50
CA ILE A 175 -10.00 -14.96 -3.36
C ILE A 175 -10.46 -13.88 -2.39
N GLY A 176 -11.71 -13.43 -2.52
CA GLY A 176 -12.31 -12.45 -1.63
C GLY A 176 -12.42 -12.96 -0.18
N ILE A 177 -12.80 -14.23 0.01
CA ILE A 177 -12.78 -14.87 1.34
C ILE A 177 -11.37 -14.84 1.91
N ALA A 178 -10.36 -15.27 1.13
CA ALA A 178 -8.97 -15.29 1.58
C ALA A 178 -8.48 -13.89 1.96
N GLN A 179 -8.77 -12.86 1.16
CA GLN A 179 -8.42 -11.47 1.47
C GLN A 179 -9.10 -10.99 2.75
N ASN A 180 -10.40 -11.22 2.91
CA ASN A 180 -11.14 -10.76 4.09
C ASN A 180 -10.65 -11.46 5.36
N VAL A 181 -10.37 -12.77 5.29
CA VAL A 181 -9.76 -13.51 6.41
C VAL A 181 -8.39 -12.93 6.75
N SER A 182 -7.54 -12.63 5.76
CA SER A 182 -6.25 -11.97 5.98
C SER A 182 -6.41 -10.62 6.67
N PHE A 183 -7.38 -9.80 6.28
CA PHE A 183 -7.69 -8.54 6.94
C PHE A 183 -8.13 -8.73 8.39
N CYS A 184 -9.01 -9.69 8.68
CA CYS A 184 -9.40 -10.03 10.05
C CYS A 184 -8.21 -10.49 10.90
N LEU A 185 -7.31 -11.31 10.33
CA LEU A 185 -6.09 -11.77 10.99
C LEU A 185 -5.12 -10.62 11.24
N MET A 186 -4.97 -9.68 10.30
CA MET A 186 -4.16 -8.48 10.48
C MET A 186 -4.70 -7.61 11.63
N ILE A 187 -6.00 -7.35 11.67
CA ILE A 187 -6.64 -6.59 12.76
C ILE A 187 -6.38 -7.28 14.11
N THR A 188 -6.65 -8.58 14.19
CA THR A 188 -6.45 -9.37 15.41
C THR A 188 -4.99 -9.33 15.86
N SER A 189 -4.05 -9.50 14.93
CA SER A 189 -2.61 -9.45 15.20
C SER A 189 -2.16 -8.10 15.72
N ILE A 190 -2.70 -7.00 15.19
CA ILE A 190 -2.43 -5.65 15.68
C ILE A 190 -2.92 -5.49 17.13
N PHE A 191 -4.15 -5.92 17.44
CA PHE A 191 -4.66 -5.83 18.81
C PHE A 191 -3.84 -6.67 19.81
N ILE A 192 -3.46 -7.89 19.44
CA ILE A 192 -2.58 -8.74 20.26
C ILE A 192 -1.25 -8.04 20.51
N TYR A 193 -0.61 -7.51 19.45
CA TYR A 193 0.64 -6.78 19.57
C TYR A 193 0.53 -5.56 20.50
N LEU A 194 -0.52 -4.75 20.34
CA LEU A 194 -0.76 -3.58 21.19
C LEU A 194 -1.02 -3.95 22.65
N ALA A 195 -1.74 -5.05 22.91
CA ALA A 195 -1.96 -5.55 24.28
C ALA A 195 -0.64 -5.94 24.96
N ILE A 196 0.27 -6.61 24.23
CA ILE A 196 1.60 -6.96 24.73
C ILE A 196 2.43 -5.70 25.05
N VAL A 197 2.46 -4.73 24.13
CA VAL A 197 3.18 -3.46 24.32
C VAL A 197 2.63 -2.68 25.52
N TRP A 198 1.30 -2.62 25.66
CA TRP A 198 0.65 -1.93 26.76
C TRP A 198 1.00 -2.55 28.12
N ARG A 199 0.92 -3.88 28.25
CA ARG A 199 1.30 -4.60 29.47
C ARG A 199 2.76 -4.32 29.85
N LYS A 200 3.69 -4.39 28.88
CA LYS A 200 5.12 -4.13 29.13
C LYS A 200 5.37 -2.71 29.63
N ASN A 201 4.68 -1.72 29.06
CA ASN A 201 4.81 -0.32 29.49
C ASN A 201 4.26 -0.08 30.90
N ARG A 202 3.17 -0.77 31.28
CA ARG A 202 2.60 -0.67 32.64
C ARG A 202 3.55 -1.25 33.68
N ASN A 203 4.11 -2.44 33.42
CA ASN A 203 5.06 -3.09 34.33
C ASN A 203 6.33 -2.25 34.52
N LYS A 204 6.86 -1.63 33.45
CA LYS A 204 8.02 -0.73 33.53
C LYS A 204 7.73 0.51 34.40
N LYS A 205 6.52 1.06 34.35
CA LYS A 205 6.14 2.19 35.21
C LYS A 205 6.04 1.78 36.68
N GLN A 206 5.55 0.58 36.96
CA GLN A 206 5.46 0.05 38.33
C GLN A 206 6.82 -0.29 38.93
N SER A 207 7.82 -0.69 38.13
CA SER A 207 9.18 -0.96 38.63
C SER A 207 10.03 0.30 38.88
N LEU A 208 9.55 1.47 38.45
CA LEU A 208 10.23 2.77 38.58
C LEU A 208 9.58 3.67 39.64
N ALA A 209 8.46 3.24 40.22
CA ALA A 209 7.73 3.90 41.29
C ALA A 209 8.02 3.19 42.61
#